data_AF-A0A535UA19-F1
#
_entry.id   AF-A0A535UA19-F1
#
_cell.length_a   1.000
_cell.length_b   1.000
_cell.length_c   1.000
_cell.angle_alpha   90.00
_cell.angle_beta   90.00
_cell.angle_gamma   90.00
#
_symmetry.space_group_name_H-M   'P 1'
#
loop_
_entity.id
_entity.type
_entity.pdbx_description
1 polymer ?
#
loop_
_entity_poly.entity_id
_entity_poly.type
_entity_poly.pdbx_seq_one_letter_code
_entity_poly.pdbx_strand_id
1 'polypeptide(L)'
;MLESYVPLLIFVLIVLGLVGALVTLSFVLGPSRPSKRKMAPYESGIIPDTPAQRRISVRFYLTAMLFIIFDVEAIFFYPWAVLLRQLKWFGLIEMLVFMGILGIALAHIWRKGGLDWE
;
A
#
# COMPACT_ATOMS: atom_id res chain seq x y z
N MET A 1 -14.32 5.35 26.22
CA MET A 1 -14.16 5.41 24.74
C MET A 1 -12.72 5.14 24.32
N LEU A 2 -11.71 5.86 24.85
CA LEU A 2 -10.29 5.59 24.53
C LEU A 2 -9.76 4.28 25.14
N GLU A 3 -10.29 3.85 26.29
CA GLU A 3 -9.91 2.59 26.94
C GLU A 3 -10.14 1.35 26.05
N SER A 4 -11.11 1.41 25.13
CA SER A 4 -11.36 0.34 24.16
C SER A 4 -10.24 0.16 23.13
N TYR A 5 -9.35 1.14 22.97
CA TYR A 5 -8.19 1.07 22.07
C TYR A 5 -6.93 0.59 22.80
N VAL A 6 -6.94 0.48 24.13
CA VAL A 6 -5.80 0.00 24.92
C VAL A 6 -5.38 -1.43 24.51
N PRO A 7 -6.31 -2.39 24.30
CA PRO A 7 -5.94 -3.72 23.81
C PRO A 7 -5.28 -3.69 22.42
N LEU A 8 -5.72 -2.80 21.53
CA LEU A 8 -5.13 -2.63 20.20
C LEU A 8 -3.69 -2.10 20.30
N LEU A 9 -3.46 -1.10 21.14
CA LEU A 9 -2.12 -0.55 21.39
C LEU A 9 -1.18 -1.62 21.97
N ILE A 10 -1.64 -2.37 22.98
CA ILE A 10 -0.88 -3.46 23.57
C ILE A 10 -0.54 -4.51 22.52
N PHE A 11 -1.50 -4.89 21.66
CA PHE A 11 -1.27 -5.84 20.58
C PHE A 11 -0.18 -5.35 19.62
N VAL A 12 -0.26 -4.11 19.15
CA VAL A 12 0.77 -3.52 18.26
C VAL A 12 2.15 -3.52 18.94
N LEU A 13 2.22 -3.15 20.22
CA LEU A 13 3.48 -3.16 20.98
C LEU A 13 4.06 -4.57 21.13
N ILE A 14 3.22 -5.57 21.41
CA ILE A 14 3.66 -6.97 21.50
C ILE A 14 4.19 -7.45 20.15
N VAL A 15 3.49 -7.16 19.05
CA VAL A 15 3.91 -7.55 17.70
C VAL A 15 5.24 -6.91 17.33
N LEU A 16 5.36 -5.59 17.52
CA LEU A 16 6.61 -4.87 17.25
C LEU A 16 7.75 -5.35 18.16
N GLY A 17 7.47 -5.59 19.44
CA GLY A 17 8.42 -6.13 20.40
C GLY A 17 8.90 -7.52 20.01
N LEU A 18 7.99 -8.41 19.59
CA LEU A 18 8.33 -9.77 19.15
C LEU A 18 9.16 -9.74 17.86
N VAL A 19 8.74 -9.00 16.84
CA VAL A 19 9.48 -8.87 15.57
C VAL A 19 10.86 -8.28 15.84
N GLY A 20 10.94 -7.22 16.64
CA GLY A 20 12.21 -6.61 17.06
C GLY A 20 13.11 -7.59 17.82
N ALA A 21 12.55 -8.35 18.76
CA ALA A 21 13.29 -9.35 19.53
C ALA A 21 13.82 -10.47 18.62
N LEU A 22 13.01 -10.99 17.69
CA LEU A 22 13.43 -12.04 16.75
C LEU A 22 14.55 -11.56 15.82
N VAL A 23 14.44 -10.36 15.25
CA VAL A 23 15.47 -9.78 14.39
C VAL A 23 16.76 -9.56 15.18
N THR A 24 16.66 -9.01 16.39
CA THR A 24 17.81 -8.76 17.27
C THR A 24 18.48 -10.06 17.68
N LEU A 25 17.70 -11.07 18.08
CA LEU A 25 18.21 -12.37 18.50
C LEU A 25 18.88 -13.10 17.32
N SER A 26 18.29 -13.02 16.12
CA SER A 26 18.90 -13.56 14.90
C SER A 26 20.24 -12.88 14.59
N PHE A 27 20.34 -11.57 14.78
CA PHE A 27 21.58 -10.82 14.58
C PHE A 27 22.65 -11.16 15.62
N VAL A 28 22.28 -11.31 16.91
CA VAL A 28 23.22 -11.59 18.01
C VAL A 28 23.66 -13.05 18.06
N LEU A 29 22.75 -14.00 17.87
CA LEU A 29 23.07 -15.43 17.88
C LEU A 29 23.61 -15.93 16.53
N GLY A 30 23.38 -15.19 15.45
CA GLY A 30 23.83 -15.55 14.11
C GLY A 30 25.36 -15.50 13.95
N PRO A 31 25.97 -16.45 13.21
CA PRO A 31 27.41 -16.43 12.96
C PRO A 31 27.80 -15.22 12.10
N SER A 32 28.41 -14.21 12.73
CA SER A 32 28.90 -13.02 12.03
C SER A 32 30.24 -13.30 11.37
N ARG A 33 30.22 -13.52 10.04
CA ARG A 33 31.43 -13.69 9.20
C ARG A 33 31.37 -12.75 7.98
N PRO A 34 31.46 -11.42 8.18
CA PRO A 34 31.43 -10.46 7.09
C PRO A 34 32.64 -10.65 6.19
N SER A 35 32.44 -10.55 4.88
CA SER A 35 33.53 -10.51 3.90
C SER A 35 33.17 -9.54 2.79
N LYS A 36 34.17 -8.94 2.13
CA LYS A 36 33.95 -8.00 1.01
C LYS A 36 33.01 -8.58 -0.05
N ARG A 37 33.10 -9.88 -0.34
CA ARG A 37 32.25 -10.58 -1.30
C ARG A 37 30.81 -10.78 -0.81
N LYS A 38 30.58 -11.03 0.49
CA LYS A 38 29.23 -11.19 1.05
C LYS A 38 28.46 -9.88 1.17
N MET A 39 29.18 -8.77 1.27
CA MET A 39 28.61 -7.42 1.39
C MET A 39 28.47 -6.73 0.02
N ALA A 40 28.98 -7.34 -1.06
CA ALA A 40 28.84 -6.81 -2.41
C ALA A 40 27.41 -7.02 -2.93
N PRO A 41 26.86 -6.08 -3.73
CA PRO A 41 25.59 -6.28 -4.42
C PRO A 41 25.62 -7.56 -5.27
N TYR A 42 24.47 -8.23 -5.35
CA TYR A 42 24.33 -9.43 -6.16
C TYR A 42 24.14 -9.06 -7.63
N GLU A 43 25.08 -9.48 -8.48
CA GLU A 43 25.03 -9.29 -9.95
C GLU A 43 25.53 -10.57 -10.66
N SER A 44 25.01 -11.73 -10.24
CA SER A 44 25.32 -13.05 -10.83
C SER A 44 26.82 -13.37 -11.03
N GLY A 45 27.70 -12.81 -10.20
CA GLY A 45 29.15 -13.03 -10.23
C GLY A 45 29.97 -11.93 -10.94
N ILE A 46 29.31 -10.91 -11.47
CA ILE A 46 29.94 -9.75 -12.13
C ILE A 46 30.09 -8.61 -11.11
N ILE A 47 31.12 -7.77 -11.29
CA ILE A 47 31.30 -6.56 -10.48
C ILE A 47 30.38 -5.48 -11.05
N PRO A 48 29.49 -4.87 -10.25
CA PRO A 48 28.61 -3.82 -10.75
C PRO A 48 29.41 -2.59 -11.19
N ASP A 49 29.52 -2.39 -12.51
CA ASP A 49 30.29 -1.27 -13.08
C ASP A 49 29.41 -0.09 -13.52
N THR A 50 28.09 -0.27 -13.55
CA THR A 50 27.14 0.79 -13.93
C THR A 50 26.53 1.52 -12.73
N PRO A 51 26.28 2.84 -12.83
CA PRO A 51 25.52 3.56 -11.83
C PRO A 51 24.13 2.94 -11.63
N ALA A 52 23.72 2.75 -10.38
CA ALA A 52 22.40 2.20 -10.03
C ALA A 52 21.22 3.13 -10.39
N GLN A 53 21.50 4.36 -10.82
CA GLN A 53 20.50 5.34 -11.23
C GLN A 53 20.02 5.07 -12.66
N ARG A 54 18.96 4.28 -12.79
CA ARG A 54 18.20 4.16 -14.04
C ARG A 54 16.97 5.04 -13.99
N ARG A 55 16.51 5.47 -15.18
CA ARG A 55 15.21 6.12 -15.33
C ARG A 55 14.14 5.09 -14.97
N ILE A 56 13.45 5.31 -13.87
CA ILE A 56 12.27 4.54 -13.49
C ILE A 56 11.11 4.98 -14.39
N SER A 57 10.28 4.03 -14.83
CA SER A 57 9.17 4.33 -15.73
C SER A 57 8.12 5.23 -15.04
N VAL A 58 7.52 6.14 -15.80
CA VAL A 58 6.43 7.03 -15.31
C VAL A 58 5.17 6.23 -14.93
N ARG A 59 5.07 4.97 -15.37
CA ARG A 59 3.94 4.07 -15.08
C ARG A 59 3.70 3.86 -13.58
N PHE A 60 4.77 3.84 -12.78
CA PHE A 60 4.64 3.77 -11.32
C PHE A 60 3.96 5.01 -10.74
N TYR A 61 4.27 6.18 -11.29
CA TYR A 61 3.62 7.44 -10.88
C TYR A 61 2.14 7.44 -11.26
N LEU A 62 1.79 7.04 -12.49
CA LEU A 62 0.40 6.97 -12.93
C LEU A 62 -0.43 6.01 -12.06
N THR A 63 0.12 4.83 -11.76
CA THR A 63 -0.53 3.85 -10.87
C THR A 63 -0.71 4.40 -9.46
N ALA A 64 0.33 5.03 -8.88
CA ALA A 64 0.26 5.58 -7.53
C ALA A 64 -0.75 6.75 -7.43
N MET A 65 -0.76 7.64 -8.42
CA MET A 65 -1.71 8.74 -8.49
C MET A 65 -3.15 8.23 -8.58
N LEU A 66 -3.39 7.22 -9.43
CA LEU A 66 -4.69 6.60 -9.57
C LEU A 66 -5.15 5.91 -8.28
N PHE A 67 -4.24 5.19 -7.62
CA PHE A 67 -4.51 4.55 -6.32
C PHE A 67 -4.93 5.58 -5.27
N ILE A 68 -4.22 6.72 -5.15
CA ILE A 68 -4.56 7.77 -4.19
C ILE A 68 -5.96 8.34 -4.46
N ILE A 69 -6.30 8.58 -5.73
CA ILE A 69 -7.63 9.10 -6.11
C ILE A 69 -8.72 8.09 -5.70
N PHE A 70 -8.55 6.81 -6.06
CA PHE A 70 -9.52 5.77 -5.69
C PHE A 70 -9.61 5.53 -4.18
N ASP A 71 -8.50 5.62 -3.44
CA ASP A 71 -8.50 5.44 -1.98
C ASP A 71 -9.26 6.59 -1.29
N VAL A 72 -9.05 7.82 -1.76
CA VAL A 72 -9.84 8.98 -1.31
C VAL A 72 -11.32 8.81 -1.68
N GLU A 73 -11.64 8.25 -2.84
CA GLU A 73 -13.03 7.99 -3.21
C GLU A 73 -13.67 6.90 -2.35
N ALA A 74 -12.92 5.84 -2.02
CA ALA A 74 -13.36 4.76 -1.15
C ALA A 74 -13.70 5.26 0.26
N ILE A 75 -13.06 6.33 0.74
CA ILE A 75 -13.39 6.90 2.06
C ILE A 75 -14.84 7.35 2.17
N PHE A 76 -15.46 7.78 1.06
CA PHE A 76 -16.86 8.22 1.03
C PHE A 76 -17.85 7.06 1.17
N PHE A 77 -17.42 5.82 0.90
CA PHE A 77 -18.27 4.65 1.08
C PHE A 77 -18.50 4.36 2.57
N TYR A 78 -17.57 4.68 3.47
CA TYR A 78 -17.72 4.42 4.91
C TYR A 78 -18.91 5.14 5.56
N PRO A 79 -19.03 6.48 5.50
CA PRO A 79 -20.17 7.17 6.12
C PRO A 79 -21.49 6.77 5.48
N TRP A 80 -21.52 6.56 4.16
CA TRP A 80 -22.70 6.05 3.47
C TRP A 80 -23.11 4.67 3.97
N ALA A 81 -22.17 3.73 4.09
CA ALA A 81 -22.43 2.37 4.56
C ALA A 81 -22.96 2.34 6.01
N VAL A 82 -22.38 3.17 6.89
CA VAL A 82 -22.81 3.27 8.29
C VAL A 82 -24.20 3.88 8.41
N LEU A 83 -24.52 4.88 7.58
CA LEU A 83 -25.77 5.63 7.67
C LEU A 83 -26.88 5.11 6.75
N LEU A 84 -26.63 4.07 5.94
CA LEU A 84 -27.53 3.58 4.90
C LEU A 84 -29.00 3.42 5.36
N ARG A 85 -29.20 2.91 6.59
CA ARG A 85 -30.53 2.73 7.18
C ARG A 85 -31.28 4.05 7.42
N GLN A 86 -30.56 5.12 7.72
CA GLN A 86 -31.13 6.46 7.95
C GLN A 86 -31.43 7.16 6.63
N LEU A 87 -30.54 7.03 5.64
CA LEU A 87 -30.69 7.64 4.32
C LEU A 87 -31.74 6.94 3.43
N LYS A 88 -32.05 5.66 3.68
CA LYS A 88 -33.05 4.87 2.94
C LYS A 88 -32.80 4.95 1.42
N TRP A 89 -33.86 5.16 0.64
CA TRP A 89 -33.82 5.25 -0.81
C TRP A 89 -33.00 6.42 -1.34
N PHE A 90 -32.96 7.54 -0.61
CA PHE A 90 -32.23 8.73 -1.04
C PHE A 90 -30.72 8.45 -1.11
N GLY A 91 -30.13 7.96 -0.02
CA GLY A 91 -28.70 7.64 -0.01
C GLY A 91 -28.34 6.48 -0.92
N LEU A 92 -29.27 5.55 -1.20
CA LEU A 92 -29.03 4.48 -2.17
C LEU A 92 -28.91 5.05 -3.60
N ILE A 93 -29.79 5.96 -4.00
CA ILE A 93 -29.76 6.59 -5.32
C ILE A 93 -28.52 7.47 -5.47
N GLU A 94 -28.20 8.30 -4.47
CA GLU A 94 -27.01 9.15 -4.51
C GLU A 94 -25.73 8.32 -4.66
N MET A 95 -25.62 7.21 -3.95
CA MET A 95 -24.44 6.35 -4.04
C MET A 95 -24.38 5.60 -5.38
N LEU A 96 -25.51 5.20 -5.95
CA LEU A 96 -25.55 4.64 -7.30
C LEU A 96 -25.06 5.66 -8.34
N VAL A 97 -25.47 6.92 -8.22
CA VAL A 97 -25.00 8.00 -9.10
C VAL A 97 -23.51 8.23 -8.91
N PHE A 98 -23.03 8.30 -7.66
CA PHE A 98 -21.61 8.45 -7.33
C PHE A 98 -20.78 7.31 -7.93
N MET A 99 -21.17 6.05 -7.68
CA MET A 99 -20.52 4.88 -8.27
C MET A 99 -20.56 4.89 -9.80
N GLY A 100 -21.65 5.39 -10.39
CA GLY A 100 -21.75 5.56 -11.84
C GLY A 100 -20.72 6.55 -12.39
N ILE A 101 -20.53 7.69 -11.72
CA ILE A 101 -19.52 8.70 -12.09
C ILE A 101 -18.11 8.09 -11.99
N LEU A 102 -17.81 7.39 -10.88
CA LEU A 102 -16.52 6.71 -10.71
C LEU A 102 -16.29 5.64 -11.77
N GLY A 103 -17.32 4.85 -12.08
CA GLY A 103 -17.27 3.84 -13.12
C GLY A 103 -16.97 4.44 -14.50
N ILE A 104 -17.56 5.59 -14.83
CA ILE A 104 -17.27 6.31 -16.09
C ILE A 104 -15.82 6.83 -16.09
N ALA A 105 -15.35 7.41 -14.99
CA ALA A 105 -13.98 7.89 -14.87
C ALA A 105 -12.97 6.74 -15.03
N LEU A 106 -13.21 5.60 -14.36
CA LEU A 106 -12.39 4.40 -14.48
C LEU A 106 -12.39 3.85 -15.91
N ALA A 107 -13.57 3.73 -16.53
CA ALA A 107 -13.69 3.24 -17.91
C ALA A 107 -12.93 4.14 -18.90
N HIS A 108 -12.95 5.46 -18.69
CA HIS A 108 -12.18 6.40 -19.50
C HIS A 108 -10.67 6.23 -19.34
N ILE A 109 -10.20 6.09 -18.10
CA ILE A 109 -8.77 5.87 -17.80
C ILE A 109 -8.30 4.55 -18.40
N TRP A 110 -9.11 3.50 -18.26
CA TRP A 110 -8.83 2.19 -18.82
C TRP A 110 -8.75 2.24 -20.34
N ARG A 111 -9.72 2.89 -21.00
CA ARG A 111 -9.72 3.05 -22.46
C ARG A 111 -8.54 3.88 -22.98
N LYS A 112 -7.95 4.75 -22.15
CA LYS A 112 -6.73 5.51 -22.47
C LYS A 112 -5.42 4.76 -22.18
N GLY A 113 -5.50 3.50 -21.72
CA GLY A 113 -4.31 2.72 -21.37
C GLY A 113 -3.62 3.18 -20.10
N GLY A 114 -4.32 3.92 -19.22
CA GLY A 114 -3.77 4.36 -17.94
C GLY A 114 -3.45 3.21 -16.97
N LEU A 115 -3.92 2.01 -17.29
CA LEU A 115 -3.71 0.77 -16.54
C LEU A 115 -2.81 -0.23 -17.29
N ASP A 116 -2.28 0.12 -18.47
CA ASP A 116 -1.48 -0.80 -19.27
C ASP A 116 -0.04 -0.87 -18.73
N TRP A 117 0.44 -2.09 -18.52
CA TRP A 117 1.76 -2.37 -17.95
C TRP A 117 2.80 -2.84 -18.97
N GLU A 118 2.40 -3.03 -20.24
CA GLU A 118 3.27 -3.39 -21.38
C GLU A 118 4.17 -2.23 -21.82
#